data_AF-A0A0F9AMI4-F1
#
_entry.id   AF-A0A0F9AMI4-F1
#
_cell.length_a   1.000
_cell.length_b   1.000
_cell.length_c   1.000
_cell.angle_alpha   90.00
_cell.angle_beta   90.00
_cell.angle_gamma   90.00
#
_symmetry.space_group_name_H-M   'P 1'
#
loop_
_entity.id
_entity.type
_entity.pdbx_description
1 polymer ?
#
loop_
_entity_poly.entity_id
_entity_poly.type
_entity_poly.pdbx_seq_one_letter_code
_entity_poly.pdbx_strand_id
1 'polypeptide(L)'
;MMHIGLDFDNTIVTYDSLFHKYALAEGLIAPDVAINKQAVRDTIRELPEGNDKWTLLQGVVYGRKMDEAEPAHGVEVFLEACRSSSEVKLSIISHKTLYPAMGERVN
;
A
#
# COMPACT_ATOMS: atom_id res chain seq x y z
N MET A 1 -15.56 22.23 16.22
CA MET A 1 -14.30 21.78 15.61
C MET A 1 -14.27 20.26 15.61
N MET A 2 -14.30 19.67 14.43
CA MET A 2 -14.28 18.23 14.18
C MET A 2 -12.84 17.80 13.89
N HIS A 3 -12.44 16.63 14.40
CA HIS A 3 -11.14 16.03 14.10
C HIS A 3 -11.36 14.70 13.39
N ILE A 4 -10.80 14.56 12.19
CA ILE A 4 -10.81 13.32 11.41
C ILE A 4 -9.39 12.74 11.40
N GLY A 5 -9.26 11.51 11.87
CA GLY A 5 -8.05 10.70 11.69
C GLY A 5 -8.18 9.87 10.41
N LEU A 6 -7.20 9.95 9.53
CA LEU A 6 -7.14 9.19 8.28
C LEU A 6 -6.08 8.11 8.39
N ASP A 7 -6.47 6.87 8.11
CA ASP A 7 -5.51 5.83 7.79
C ASP A 7 -4.74 6.17 6.52
N PHE A 8 -3.54 5.63 6.35
CA PHE A 8 -2.71 5.87 5.17
C PHE A 8 -2.89 4.77 4.12
N ASP A 9 -2.67 3.52 4.50
CA ASP A 9 -2.51 2.41 3.55
C ASP A 9 -3.85 1.88 3.05
N ASN A 10 -4.10 2.00 1.75
CA ASN A 10 -5.38 1.70 1.10
C ASN A 10 -6.52 2.64 1.53
N THR A 11 -6.17 3.81 2.09
CA THR A 11 -7.09 4.91 2.42
C THR A 11 -6.67 6.21 1.75
N ILE A 12 -5.43 6.67 1.97
CA ILE A 12 -4.87 7.85 1.29
C ILE A 12 -4.21 7.44 -0.03
N VAL A 13 -3.47 6.33 -0.02
CA VAL A 13 -2.83 5.78 -1.23
C VAL A 13 -3.24 4.32 -1.43
N THR A 14 -3.12 3.84 -2.66
CA THR A 14 -3.35 2.45 -3.04
C THR A 14 -2.08 1.85 -3.62
N TYR A 15 -1.94 0.53 -3.47
CA TYR A 15 -0.72 -0.20 -3.85
C TYR A 15 -0.98 -1.30 -4.87
N ASP A 16 -2.18 -1.40 -5.43
CA ASP A 16 -2.56 -2.50 -6.33
C ASP A 16 -1.63 -2.62 -7.54
N SER A 17 -1.36 -1.49 -8.22
CA SER A 17 -0.43 -1.44 -9.35
C SER A 17 1.00 -1.77 -8.93
N LEU A 18 1.44 -1.34 -7.76
CA LEU A 18 2.78 -1.61 -7.22
C LEU A 18 2.97 -3.09 -6.87
N PHE A 19 2.01 -3.70 -6.17
CA PHE A 19 2.07 -5.13 -5.85
C PHE A 19 2.17 -5.96 -7.13
N HIS A 20 1.35 -5.66 -8.12
CA HIS A 20 1.42 -6.34 -9.42
C HIS A 20 2.77 -6.12 -10.11
N LYS A 21 3.22 -4.86 -10.23
CA LYS A 21 4.49 -4.49 -10.87
C LYS A 21 5.68 -5.22 -10.26
N TYR A 22 5.80 -5.21 -8.94
CA TYR A 22 6.95 -5.79 -8.24
C TYR A 22 6.86 -7.32 -8.14
N ALA A 23 5.67 -7.89 -7.97
CA ALA A 23 5.48 -9.34 -8.06
C ALA A 23 5.87 -9.87 -9.44
N LEU A 24 5.47 -9.17 -10.51
CA LEU A 24 5.81 -9.54 -11.88
C LEU A 24 7.31 -9.42 -12.14
N ALA A 25 7.94 -8.34 -11.69
CA ALA A 25 9.38 -8.13 -11.83
C ALA A 25 10.21 -9.18 -11.09
N GLU A 26 9.72 -9.70 -9.96
CA GLU A 26 10.35 -10.76 -9.18
C GLU A 26 9.99 -12.18 -9.69
N GLY A 27 9.19 -12.30 -10.75
CA GLY A 27 8.77 -13.58 -11.31
C GLY A 27 7.82 -14.38 -10.42
N LEU A 28 7.13 -13.70 -9.50
CA LEU A 28 6.21 -14.33 -8.54
C LEU A 28 4.80 -14.52 -9.11
N ILE A 29 4.45 -13.82 -10.19
CA ILE A 29 3.17 -13.92 -10.89
C ILE A 29 3.38 -13.89 -12.41
N ALA A 30 2.40 -14.40 -13.15
CA ALA A 30 2.33 -14.23 -14.60
C ALA A 30 1.69 -12.87 -14.97
N PRO A 31 1.96 -12.32 -16.17
CA PRO A 31 1.46 -11.00 -16.58
C PRO A 31 -0.08 -10.87 -16.69
N ASP A 32 -0.78 -12.01 -16.77
CA ASP A 32 -2.24 -12.10 -16.91
C ASP A 32 -2.98 -12.11 -15.56
N VAL A 33 -2.25 -12.16 -14.44
CA VAL A 33 -2.85 -12.00 -13.12
C VAL A 33 -3.46 -10.61 -12.98
N ALA A 34 -4.66 -10.53 -12.42
CA ALA A 34 -5.37 -9.26 -12.28
C ALA A 34 -4.56 -8.26 -11.43
N ILE A 35 -4.57 -6.98 -11.86
CA ILE A 35 -3.88 -5.88 -11.18
C ILE A 35 -4.69 -5.45 -9.95
N ASN A 36 -4.66 -6.30 -8.92
CA ASN A 36 -5.15 -5.98 -7.58
C ASN A 36 -4.40 -6.82 -6.55
N LYS A 37 -4.23 -6.27 -5.35
CA LYS A 37 -3.48 -6.89 -4.27
C LYS A 37 -3.99 -8.29 -3.89
N GLN A 38 -5.31 -8.51 -3.98
CA GLN A 38 -5.93 -9.78 -3.61
C GLN A 38 -5.49 -10.91 -4.55
N ALA A 39 -5.62 -10.72 -5.86
CA ALA A 39 -5.24 -11.69 -6.88
C ALA A 39 -3.72 -11.97 -6.85
N VAL A 40 -2.92 -10.92 -6.71
CA VAL A 40 -1.46 -11.03 -6.57
C VAL A 40 -1.10 -11.86 -5.33
N ARG A 41 -1.65 -11.51 -4.17
CA ARG A 41 -1.40 -12.24 -2.91
C ARG A 41 -1.75 -13.70 -3.03
N ASP A 42 -2.96 -13.99 -3.53
CA ASP A 42 -3.47 -15.36 -3.57
C ASP A 42 -2.61 -16.22 -4.49
N THR A 43 -2.22 -15.70 -5.66
CA THR A 43 -1.29 -16.37 -6.59
C THR A 43 0.07 -16.65 -5.92
N ILE A 44 0.66 -15.66 -5.25
CA ILE A 44 1.98 -15.82 -4.60
C ILE A 44 1.93 -16.87 -3.50
N ARG A 45 0.84 -16.94 -2.73
CA ARG A 45 0.70 -17.88 -1.60
C ARG A 45 0.56 -19.34 -2.02
N GLU A 46 0.23 -19.61 -3.28
CA GLU A 46 0.22 -20.97 -3.85
C GLU A 46 1.64 -21.47 -4.20
N LEU A 47 2.64 -20.60 -4.24
CA LEU A 47 4.04 -20.98 -4.48
C LEU A 47 4.66 -21.69 -3.27
N PRO A 48 5.74 -22.48 -3.47
CA PRO A 48 6.60 -22.90 -2.37
C PRO A 48 7.10 -21.68 -1.58
N GLU A 49 7.00 -21.74 -0.25
CA GLU A 49 7.33 -20.61 0.66
C GLU A 49 6.53 -19.33 0.35
N GLY A 50 5.31 -19.48 -0.20
CA GLY A 50 4.50 -18.37 -0.70
C GLY A 50 4.15 -17.30 0.34
N ASN A 51 3.96 -17.68 1.62
CA ASN A 51 3.72 -16.70 2.68
C ASN A 51 4.96 -15.84 2.96
N ASP A 52 6.17 -16.40 2.88
CA ASP A 52 7.41 -15.67 3.10
C ASP A 52 7.69 -14.74 1.91
N LYS A 53 7.49 -15.23 0.68
CA LYS A 53 7.57 -14.43 -0.55
C LYS A 53 6.59 -13.25 -0.52
N TRP A 54 5.35 -13.51 -0.11
CA TRP A 54 4.35 -12.45 0.07
C TRP A 54 4.80 -11.42 1.11
N THR A 55 5.34 -11.86 2.26
CA THR A 55 5.81 -10.97 3.33
C THR A 55 7.02 -10.13 2.90
N LEU A 56 7.95 -10.70 2.14
CA LEU A 56 9.09 -9.98 1.56
C LEU A 56 8.62 -8.91 0.56
N LEU A 57 7.69 -9.26 -0.32
CA LEU A 57 7.11 -8.31 -1.27
C LEU A 57 6.40 -7.16 -0.56
N GLN A 58 5.69 -7.43 0.54
CA GLN A 58 5.11 -6.39 1.38
C GLN A 58 6.19 -5.44 1.94
N GLY A 59 7.33 -5.96 2.39
CA GLY A 59 8.45 -5.14 2.86
C GLY A 59 9.03 -4.23 1.77
N VAL A 60 9.07 -4.72 0.53
CA VAL A 60 9.48 -3.92 -0.64
C VAL A 60 8.46 -2.83 -0.96
N VAL A 61 7.18 -3.18 -1.08
CA VAL A 61 6.10 -2.28 -1.52
C VAL A 61 5.79 -1.21 -0.47
N TYR A 62 5.62 -1.60 0.79
CA TYR A 62 5.31 -0.67 1.89
C TYR A 62 6.53 0.06 2.46
N GLY A 63 7.74 -0.37 2.08
CA GLY A 63 9.00 0.28 2.45
C GLY A 63 9.53 1.11 1.29
N ARG A 64 10.58 0.60 0.65
CA ARG A 64 11.39 1.33 -0.34
C ARG A 64 10.64 1.83 -1.57
N LYS A 65 9.45 1.28 -1.86
CA LYS A 65 8.63 1.59 -3.05
C LYS A 65 7.34 2.35 -2.73
N MET A 66 7.16 2.76 -1.48
CA MET A 66 5.96 3.45 -1.01
C MET A 66 5.75 4.81 -1.69
N ASP A 67 6.82 5.45 -2.14
CA ASP A 67 6.81 6.72 -2.88
C ASP A 67 6.22 6.61 -4.30
N GLU A 68 6.13 5.40 -4.85
CA GLU A 68 5.50 5.14 -6.13
C GLU A 68 3.97 4.94 -6.03
N ALA A 69 3.40 4.93 -4.82
CA ALA A 69 1.99 4.62 -4.60
C ALA A 69 1.05 5.69 -5.18
N GLU A 70 -0.12 5.25 -5.65
CA GLU A 70 -1.10 6.11 -6.30
C GLU A 70 -2.12 6.64 -5.27
N PRO A 71 -2.53 7.92 -5.35
CA PRO A 71 -3.62 8.43 -4.51
C PRO A 71 -4.89 7.59 -4.66
N ALA A 72 -5.56 7.30 -3.56
CA ALA A 72 -6.83 6.61 -3.58
C ALA A 72 -7.89 7.46 -4.31
N HIS A 73 -8.81 6.79 -5.01
CA HIS A 73 -9.86 7.48 -5.74
C HIS A 73 -10.66 8.43 -4.84
N GLY A 74 -10.71 9.71 -5.20
CA GLY A 74 -11.44 10.74 -4.47
C GLY A 74 -10.73 11.32 -3.24
N VAL A 75 -9.54 10.84 -2.88
CA VAL A 75 -8.80 11.34 -1.70
C VAL A 75 -8.48 12.83 -1.82
N GLU A 76 -8.07 13.29 -3.00
CA GLU A 76 -7.71 14.70 -3.22
C GLU A 76 -8.92 15.62 -3.03
N VAL A 77 -10.08 15.23 -3.57
CA VAL A 77 -11.35 15.96 -3.40
C VAL A 77 -11.75 16.01 -1.93
N PHE A 78 -11.60 14.90 -1.21
CA PHE A 78 -11.87 14.83 0.22
C PHE A 78 -10.95 15.74 1.03
N LEU A 79 -9.64 15.71 0.76
CA LEU A 79 -8.65 16.52 1.46
C LEU A 79 -8.88 18.01 1.21
N GLU A 80 -9.22 18.40 -0.02
CA GLU A 80 -9.52 19.79 -0.36
C GLU A 80 -10.79 20.29 0.33
N ALA A 81 -11.84 19.47 0.38
CA ALA A 81 -13.07 19.79 1.11
C ALA A 81 -12.82 20.00 2.61
N CYS A 82 -11.98 19.16 3.21
CA CYS A 82 -11.58 19.30 4.61
C CYS A 82 -10.73 20.55 4.84
N ARG A 83 -9.76 20.83 3.95
CA ARG A 83 -8.89 22.01 4.03
C ARG A 83 -9.66 23.32 3.90
N SER A 84 -10.71 23.34 3.08
CA SER A 84 -11.57 24.50 2.88
C SER A 84 -12.50 24.79 4.08
N SER A 85 -12.62 23.88 5.05
CA SER A 85 -13.42 24.07 6.26
C SER A 85 -12.56 24.53 7.43
N SER A 86 -12.87 25.70 8.01
CA SER A 86 -12.21 26.19 9.23
C SER A 86 -12.51 25.34 10.48
N GLU A 87 -13.48 24.43 10.39
CA GLU A 87 -13.92 23.61 11.51
C GLU A 87 -13.35 22.19 11.51
N VAL A 88 -12.57 21.81 10.48
CA VAL A 88 -12.02 20.46 10.34
C VAL A 88 -10.52 20.46 10.58
N LYS A 89 -10.08 19.60 11.50
CA LYS A 89 -8.68 19.24 11.67
C LYS A 89 -8.45 17.83 11.11
N LEU A 90 -7.44 17.66 10.28
CA LEU A 90 -7.00 16.36 9.79
C LEU A 90 -5.75 15.88 10.53
N SER A 91 -5.62 14.57 10.70
CA SER A 91 -4.39 13.91 11.11
C SER A 91 -4.26 12.57 10.41
N ILE A 92 -3.03 12.17 10.07
CA ILE A 92 -2.75 10.84 9.55
C ILE A 92 -2.48 9.92 10.74
N ILE A 93 -3.19 8.79 10.79
CA ILE A 93 -3.07 7.75 11.81
C ILE A 93 -2.66 6.46 11.08
N SER A 94 -1.38 6.10 11.13
CA SER A 94 -0.86 4.94 10.41
C SER A 94 -0.17 3.96 11.35
N HIS A 95 -0.21 2.68 10.98
CA HIS A 95 0.55 1.61 11.62
C HIS A 95 1.97 1.43 11.05
N LYS A 96 2.51 2.39 10.26
CA LYS A 96 3.86 2.30 9.67
C LYS A 96 4.90 1.98 10.75
N THR A 97 5.54 0.83 10.58
CA THR A 97 6.66 0.40 11.41
C THR A 97 7.96 1.02 10.91
N LEU A 98 8.95 1.13 11.80
CA LEU A 98 10.29 1.63 11.43
C LEU A 98 11.00 0.71 10.42
N TYR A 99 10.73 -0.59 10.49
CA TYR A 99 11.34 -1.62 9.64
C TYR A 99 10.28 -2.63 9.19
N PRO A 100 10.46 -3.29 8.02
CA PRO A 100 9.57 -4.34 7.57
C PRO A 100 9.69 -5.59 8.45
N ALA A 101 8.64 -6.41 8.44
CA ALA A 101 8.63 -7.68 9.18
C ALA A 101 9.68 -8.67 8.66
N MET A 102 9.99 -8.61 7.36
CA MET A 102 11.01 -9.41 6.69
C MET A 102 11.68 -8.59 5.59
N GLY A 103 12.96 -8.87 5.31
CA GLY A 103 13.75 -8.20 4.28
C GLY A 103 14.72 -7.15 4.83
N GLU A 104 15.25 -6.32 3.93
CA GLU A 104 16.18 -5.25 4.27
C GLU A 104 15.51 -4.18 5.16
N ARG A 105 16.24 -3.66 6.14
CA ARG A 105 15.76 -2.59 7.02
C ARG A 105 15.86 -1.24 6.31
N VAL A 106 14.80 -0.87 5.61
CA VAL A 106 14.62 0.42 4.94
C VAL A 106 13.48 1.20 5.61
N ASN A 107 13.62 2.51 5.77
CA ASN A 107 12.60 3.41 6.34
C ASN A 107 12.03 4.34 5.28
#